data_AF-A0A7C5F1E8-F1
#
_entry.id   AF-A0A7C5F1E8-F1
#
_cell.length_a   1.000
_cell.length_b   1.000
_cell.length_c   1.000
_cell.angle_alpha   90.00
_cell.angle_beta   90.00
_cell.angle_gamma   90.00
#
_symmetry.space_group_name_H-M   'P 1'
#
loop_
_entity.id
_entity.type
_entity.pdbx_description
1 polymer ?
#
loop_
_entity_poly.entity_id
_entity_poly.type
_entity_poly.pdbx_seq_one_letter_code
_entity_poly.pdbx_strand_id
1 'polypeptide(L)'
;MAISKVTRRRGKEPKIMVAEPLLTVLLAKDNGHYCAKCPELDLVTELSTAEAALGDLIEAIQDYAKEYLRDRDRYAASPNRAHHLPYIEAIDACKTEWELRTLIEIKHGLVHV
;
A
#
# COMPACT_ATOMS: atom_id res chain seq x y z
N MET A 1 29.85 50.00 10.85
CA MET A 1 29.12 48.81 11.37
C MET A 1 29.44 47.63 10.46
N ALA A 2 30.04 46.57 11.00
CA ALA A 2 30.43 45.39 10.23
C ALA A 2 29.26 44.39 10.19
N ILE A 3 28.82 44.02 8.98
CA ILE A 3 27.78 43.03 8.77
C ILE A 3 28.43 41.65 8.95
N SER A 4 28.05 40.96 10.02
CA SER A 4 28.55 39.62 10.33
C SER A 4 28.06 38.63 9.27
N LYS A 5 28.99 37.96 8.58
CA LYS A 5 28.67 36.89 7.62
C LYS A 5 28.15 35.68 8.38
N VAL A 6 26.85 35.43 8.28
CA VAL A 6 26.23 34.18 8.74
C VAL A 6 26.77 33.05 7.88
N THR A 7 27.68 32.26 8.44
CA THR A 7 28.17 31.01 7.85
C THR A 7 27.05 29.98 7.88
N ARG A 8 26.34 29.82 6.77
CA ARG A 8 25.45 28.66 6.55
C ARG A 8 26.31 27.40 6.62
N ARG A 9 26.15 26.60 7.68
CA ARG A 9 26.62 25.20 7.68
C ARG A 9 25.94 24.52 6.49
N ARG A 10 26.72 24.03 5.51
CA ARG A 10 26.20 23.12 4.48
C ARG A 10 25.77 21.84 5.18
N GLY A 11 24.49 21.74 5.53
CA GLY A 11 23.90 20.49 5.98
C GLY A 11 24.06 19.44 4.87
N LYS A 12 24.37 18.20 5.25
CA LYS A 12 24.40 17.07 4.32
C LYS A 12 23.03 16.98 3.63
N GLU A 13 23.02 16.83 2.30
CA GLU A 13 21.77 16.73 1.56
C GLU A 13 20.91 15.58 2.09
N PRO A 14 19.59 15.79 2.27
CA PRO A 14 18.70 14.73 2.70
C PRO A 14 18.67 13.62 1.65
N LYS A 15 18.72 12.37 2.10
CA LYS A 15 18.57 11.19 1.25
C LYS A 15 17.19 10.59 1.49
N ILE A 16 16.43 10.38 0.42
CA ILE A 16 15.17 9.64 0.44
C ILE A 16 15.48 8.19 0.09
N MET A 17 14.99 7.27 0.90
CA MET A 17 15.05 5.84 0.62
C MET A 17 13.65 5.37 0.23
N VAL A 18 13.56 4.60 -0.85
CA VAL A 18 12.32 3.99 -1.35
C VAL A 18 12.53 2.49 -1.38
N ALA A 19 11.60 1.74 -0.79
CA ALA A 19 11.64 0.28 -0.84
C ALA A 19 11.15 -0.22 -2.20
N GLU A 20 11.54 -1.44 -2.58
CA GLU A 20 10.90 -2.11 -3.70
C GLU A 20 9.46 -2.51 -3.30
N PRO A 21 8.45 -2.17 -4.10
CA PRO A 21 7.07 -2.49 -3.78
C PRO A 21 6.82 -4.00 -3.92
N LEU A 22 6.00 -4.54 -3.00
CA LEU A 22 5.55 -5.93 -3.02
C LEU A 22 4.11 -6.08 -3.52
N LEU A 23 3.30 -5.03 -3.37
CA LEU A 23 1.89 -5.02 -3.72
C LEU A 23 1.63 -3.97 -4.81
N THR A 24 0.76 -4.31 -5.75
CA THR A 24 0.26 -3.36 -6.74
C THR A 24 -1.15 -2.96 -6.37
N VAL A 25 -1.44 -1.66 -6.34
CA VAL A 25 -2.82 -1.15 -6.32
C VAL A 25 -3.15 -0.59 -7.69
N LEU A 26 -4.10 -1.21 -8.36
CA LEU A 26 -4.71 -0.70 -9.58
C LEU A 26 -5.86 0.23 -9.19
N LEU A 27 -5.67 1.53 -9.33
CA LEU A 27 -6.68 2.55 -9.07
C LEU A 27 -7.31 3.00 -10.39
N ALA A 28 -8.49 2.47 -10.68
CA ALA A 28 -9.19 2.68 -11.93
C ALA A 28 -10.43 3.56 -11.73
N LYS A 29 -10.66 4.48 -12.67
CA LYS A 29 -11.89 5.28 -12.71
C LYS A 29 -12.95 4.60 -13.58
N ASP A 30 -14.19 4.63 -13.11
CA ASP A 30 -15.37 4.16 -13.84
C ASP A 30 -16.58 5.09 -13.58
N ASN A 31 -17.02 5.85 -14.57
CA ASN A 31 -18.29 6.61 -14.56
C ASN A 31 -18.62 7.39 -13.27
N GLY A 32 -17.63 7.99 -12.61
CA GLY A 32 -17.82 8.77 -11.38
C GLY A 32 -17.53 8.00 -10.09
N HIS A 33 -17.20 6.72 -10.19
CA HIS A 33 -16.68 5.86 -9.15
C HIS A 33 -15.20 5.56 -9.38
N TYR A 34 -14.52 5.11 -8.33
CA TYR A 34 -13.14 4.70 -8.34
C TYR A 34 -13.02 3.31 -7.71
N CYS A 35 -12.42 2.40 -8.46
CA CYS A 35 -12.14 1.04 -8.04
C CYS A 35 -10.66 0.95 -7.68
N ALA A 36 -10.34 0.51 -6.46
CA ALA A 36 -8.98 0.18 -6.05
C ALA A 36 -8.88 -1.34 -5.93
N LYS A 37 -7.95 -1.97 -6.65
CA LYS A 37 -7.75 -3.42 -6.63
C LYS A 37 -6.31 -3.77 -6.26
N CYS A 38 -6.11 -4.74 -5.37
CA CYS A 38 -4.83 -5.39 -5.12
C CYS A 38 -4.86 -6.82 -5.69
N PRO A 39 -4.29 -7.05 -6.90
CA PRO A 39 -4.32 -8.37 -7.54
C PRO A 39 -3.62 -9.46 -6.73
N GLU A 40 -2.54 -9.12 -6.03
CA GLU A 40 -1.73 -10.09 -5.27
C GLU A 40 -2.49 -10.71 -4.08
N LEU A 41 -3.51 -10.02 -3.57
CA LEU A 41 -4.34 -10.47 -2.45
C LEU A 41 -5.80 -10.74 -2.85
N ASP A 42 -6.14 -10.55 -4.12
CA ASP A 42 -7.50 -10.62 -4.66
C ASP A 42 -8.51 -9.73 -3.88
N LEU A 43 -8.07 -8.51 -3.53
CA LEU A 43 -8.87 -7.52 -2.83
C LEU A 43 -9.32 -6.40 -3.76
N VAL A 44 -10.53 -5.90 -3.57
CA VAL A 44 -11.09 -4.79 -4.35
C VAL A 44 -12.05 -3.97 -3.51
N THR A 45 -12.01 -2.65 -3.70
CA THR A 45 -12.95 -1.69 -3.10
C THR A 45 -13.43 -0.72 -4.17
N GLU A 46 -14.64 -0.19 -4.00
CA GLU A 46 -15.23 0.79 -4.93
C GLU A 46 -15.93 1.89 -4.17
N LEU A 47 -15.47 3.14 -4.35
CA LEU A 47 -16.00 4.32 -3.67
C LEU A 47 -16.10 5.52 -4.62
N SER A 48 -16.76 6.58 -4.17
CA SER A 48 -17.03 7.78 -4.99
C SER A 48 -15.82 8.68 -5.23
N THR A 49 -14.72 8.47 -4.50
CA THR A 49 -13.46 9.20 -4.69
C THR A 49 -12.26 8.25 -4.71
N ALA A 50 -11.21 8.66 -5.41
CA ALA A 50 -9.95 7.92 -5.49
C ALA A 50 -9.32 7.70 -4.11
N GLU A 51 -9.33 8.73 -3.27
CA GLU A 51 -8.76 8.70 -1.92
C GLU A 51 -9.55 7.76 -1.00
N ALA A 52 -10.88 7.77 -1.11
CA ALA A 52 -11.73 6.88 -0.32
C ALA A 52 -11.52 5.42 -0.75
N ALA A 53 -11.54 5.13 -2.06
CA ALA A 53 -11.28 3.79 -2.58
C ALA A 53 -9.91 3.25 -2.14
N LEU A 54 -8.87 4.07 -2.27
CA LEU A 54 -7.52 3.70 -1.86
C LEU A 54 -7.42 3.49 -0.33
N GLY A 55 -8.03 4.37 0.47
CA GLY A 55 -8.02 4.25 1.92
C GLY A 55 -8.69 2.97 2.40
N ASP A 56 -9.88 2.69 1.87
CA ASP A 56 -10.66 1.49 2.16
C ASP A 56 -9.90 0.21 1.74
N LEU A 57 -9.21 0.22 0.60
CA LEU A 57 -8.39 -0.92 0.18
C LEU A 57 -7.21 -1.15 1.13
N ILE A 58 -6.54 -0.10 1.60
CA ILE A 58 -5.43 -0.22 2.55
C ILE A 58 -5.91 -0.80 3.89
N GLU A 59 -7.07 -0.36 4.38
CA GLU A 59 -7.71 -0.93 5.57
C GLU A 59 -8.05 -2.40 5.36
N ALA A 60 -8.66 -2.74 4.22
CA ALA A 60 -8.98 -4.12 3.85
C ALA A 60 -7.74 -5.02 3.76
N ILE A 61 -6.61 -4.52 3.24
CA ILE A 61 -5.32 -5.25 3.22
C ILE A 61 -4.86 -5.58 4.64
N GLN A 62 -4.91 -4.60 5.55
CA GLN A 62 -4.50 -4.80 6.95
C GLN A 62 -5.40 -5.81 7.66
N ASP A 63 -6.71 -5.68 7.50
CA ASP A 63 -7.67 -6.57 8.14
C ASP A 63 -7.61 -7.99 7.57
N TYR A 64 -7.43 -8.12 6.26
CA TYR A 64 -7.19 -9.40 5.61
C TYR A 64 -5.92 -10.08 6.15
N ALA A 65 -4.82 -9.35 6.34
CA ALA A 65 -3.60 -9.91 6.91
C ALA A 65 -3.80 -10.41 8.35
N LYS A 66 -4.49 -9.64 9.19
CA LYS A 66 -4.84 -10.05 10.57
C LYS A 66 -5.71 -11.31 10.57
N GLU A 67 -6.74 -11.37 9.71
CA GLU A 67 -7.62 -12.53 9.60
C GLU A 67 -6.85 -13.75 9.10
N TYR A 68 -6.02 -13.59 8.07
CA TYR A 68 -5.20 -14.67 7.52
C TYR A 68 -4.33 -15.29 8.61
N LEU A 69 -3.64 -14.47 9.42
CA LEU A 69 -2.77 -14.98 10.48
C LEU A 69 -3.54 -15.64 11.63
N ARG A 70 -4.73 -15.12 11.97
CA ARG A 70 -5.60 -15.73 12.98
C ARG A 70 -6.04 -17.14 12.58
N ASP A 71 -6.36 -17.33 11.30
CA ASP A 71 -6.89 -18.58 10.75
C ASP A 71 -5.90 -19.23 9.76
N ARG A 72 -4.58 -19.15 10.06
CA ARG A 72 -3.47 -19.48 9.15
C ARG A 72 -3.63 -20.82 8.46
N ASP A 73 -3.95 -21.87 9.19
CA ASP A 73 -4.02 -23.24 8.65
C ASP A 73 -5.12 -23.37 7.58
N ARG A 74 -6.26 -22.71 7.81
CA ARG A 74 -7.38 -22.69 6.85
C ARG A 74 -6.96 -21.97 5.56
N TYR A 75 -6.29 -20.83 5.69
CA TYR A 75 -5.88 -20.03 4.54
C TYR A 75 -4.72 -20.66 3.76
N ALA A 76 -3.73 -21.23 4.46
CA ALA A 76 -2.60 -21.95 3.86
C ALA A 76 -3.02 -23.24 3.13
N ALA A 77 -4.15 -23.85 3.50
CA ALA A 77 -4.71 -24.99 2.79
C ALA A 77 -5.58 -24.60 1.58
N SER A 78 -5.89 -23.32 1.38
CA SER A 78 -6.75 -22.86 0.29
C SER A 78 -5.97 -22.74 -1.03
N PRO A 79 -6.36 -23.42 -2.11
CA PRO A 79 -5.65 -23.36 -3.41
C PRO A 79 -5.47 -21.93 -3.94
N ASN A 80 -6.47 -21.07 -3.71
CA ASN A 80 -6.48 -19.70 -4.23
C ASN A 80 -5.89 -18.67 -3.25
N ARG A 81 -5.46 -19.08 -2.04
CA ARG A 81 -4.98 -18.12 -1.02
C ARG A 81 -3.68 -18.54 -0.34
N ALA A 82 -3.27 -19.80 -0.46
CA ALA A 82 -2.02 -20.29 0.14
C ALA A 82 -0.80 -19.47 -0.28
N HIS A 83 -0.81 -18.98 -1.52
CA HIS A 83 0.25 -18.15 -2.09
C HIS A 83 0.28 -16.71 -1.55
N HIS A 84 -0.71 -16.28 -0.75
CA HIS A 84 -0.73 -14.94 -0.17
C HIS A 84 0.24 -14.81 1.02
N LEU A 85 0.65 -15.92 1.65
CA LEU A 85 1.44 -15.91 2.89
C LEU A 85 2.67 -14.98 2.86
N PRO A 86 3.52 -14.94 1.82
CA PRO A 86 4.67 -14.04 1.79
C PRO A 86 4.29 -12.55 1.88
N TYR A 87 3.17 -12.17 1.26
CA TYR A 87 2.65 -10.80 1.35
C TYR A 87 2.09 -10.52 2.75
N ILE A 88 1.38 -11.48 3.34
CA ILE A 88 0.83 -11.37 4.69
C ILE A 88 1.95 -11.17 5.73
N GLU A 89 3.03 -11.95 5.62
CA GLU A 89 4.19 -11.82 6.52
C GLU A 89 4.87 -10.44 6.37
N ALA A 90 4.96 -9.90 5.15
CA ALA A 90 5.48 -8.56 4.91
C ALA A 90 4.57 -7.45 5.49
N ILE A 91 3.24 -7.60 5.36
CA ILE A 91 2.26 -6.66 5.91
C ILE A 91 2.29 -6.67 7.45
N ASP A 92 2.38 -7.84 8.08
CA ASP A 92 2.46 -7.98 9.54
C ASP A 92 3.78 -7.44 10.13
N ALA A 93 4.85 -7.47 9.33
CA ALA A 93 6.12 -6.86 9.70
C ALA A 93 6.02 -5.32 9.82
N CYS A 94 5.11 -4.68 9.07
CA CYS A 94 4.87 -3.24 9.18
C CYS A 94 4.29 -2.85 10.54
N LYS A 95 4.84 -1.81 11.16
CA LYS A 95 4.40 -1.25 12.45
C LYS A 95 3.58 0.02 12.33
N THR A 96 3.57 0.60 11.14
CA THR A 96 2.78 1.79 10.83
C THR A 96 2.13 1.65 9.45
N GLU A 97 1.03 2.38 9.23
CA GLU A 97 0.43 2.49 7.91
C GLU A 97 1.43 3.07 6.88
N TRP A 98 2.34 3.94 7.32
CA TRP A 98 3.38 4.49 6.45
C TRP A 98 4.31 3.40 5.89
N GLU A 99 4.74 2.46 6.74
CA GLU A 99 5.56 1.32 6.30
C GLU A 99 4.79 0.44 5.31
N LEU A 100 3.50 0.19 5.56
CA LEU A 100 2.65 -0.55 4.61
C LEU A 100 2.58 0.19 3.26
N ARG A 101 2.43 1.52 3.27
CA ARG A 101 2.43 2.32 2.05
C ARG A 101 3.73 2.23 1.27
N THR A 102 4.88 1.99 1.92
CA THR A 102 6.14 1.76 1.20
C THR A 102 6.20 0.43 0.46
N LEU A 103 5.33 -0.54 0.80
CA LEU A 103 5.20 -1.81 0.09
C LEU A 103 4.29 -1.72 -1.13
N ILE A 104 3.56 -0.61 -1.32
CA ILE A 104 2.50 -0.49 -2.31
C ILE A 104 2.94 0.43 -3.46
N GLU A 105 2.86 -0.09 -4.68
CA GLU A 105 2.92 0.71 -5.91
C GLU A 105 1.50 1.01 -6.41
N ILE A 106 1.16 2.29 -6.63
CA ILE A 106 -0.16 2.68 -7.16
C ILE A 106 -0.06 2.93 -8.66
N LYS A 107 -0.84 2.18 -9.45
CA LYS A 107 -0.98 2.33 -10.90
C LYS A 107 -2.38 2.83 -11.23
N HIS A 108 -2.45 3.93 -11.98
CA HIS A 108 -3.71 4.55 -12.35
C HIS A 108 -4.19 4.02 -13.70
N GLY A 109 -5.51 3.79 -13.82
CA GLY A 109 -6.10 3.26 -15.05
C GLY A 109 -7.56 3.67 -15.24
N LEU A 110 -8.17 3.07 -16.26
CA LEU A 110 -9.60 3.18 -16.56
C LEU A 110 -10.18 1.77 -16.58
N VAL A 111 -11.40 1.61 -16.09
CA VAL A 111 -12.14 0.36 -16.28
C VAL A 111 -12.56 0.28 -17.75
N HIS A 112 -12.28 -0.84 -18.39
CA HIS A 112 -12.71 -1.15 -19.75
C HIS A 112 -13.43 -2.50 -19.73
N VAL A 113 -14.65 -2.52 -20.27
CA VAL A 113 -15.53 -3.69 -20.37
C VAL A 113 -16.00 -3.88 -21.81
#